data_AF-A0A7C2YAD3-F1
#
_entry.id   AF-A0A7C2YAD3-F1
#
_cell.length_a   1.000
_cell.length_b   1.000
_cell.length_c   1.000
_cell.angle_alpha   90.00
_cell.angle_beta   90.00
_cell.angle_gamma   90.00
#
_symmetry.space_group_name_H-M   'P 1'
#
loop_
_entity.id
_entity.type
_entity.pdbx_description
1 polymer ?
#
loop_
_entity_poly.entity_id
_entity_poly.type
_entity_poly.pdbx_seq_one_letter_code
_entity_poly.pdbx_strand_id
1 'polypeptide(L)'
;MGGRKGREGEPRGASCCAVARLYESGCRGPAAPAAISWAAEDAMEMNDDDLRTFDGLRRVVAALRGPDGCPWDRAQTHRSLRHYLREEAAEALEAIEAGDSRRLAEELGDLLLQVLMHAQIAEEAGEFTLADVIYGVASKLVRRHPHVFGERRLETPQQVLHQWDELKRRERGAGASALDGVPGTLPALAQAQALQRRSARAGFEWPSAEDAAGKVFEELEELRRAPDAQERAHELGDALFALADLGRLLELDAEDALLGACERFRRRFQRLEQLVRERRLSLSALTPAEKLRLWREAAEAPP
;
A
#
# COMPACT_ATOMS: atom_id res chain seq x y z
N MET A 1 -18.34 68.71 34.68
CA MET A 1 -18.71 68.91 33.26
C MET A 1 -18.45 67.59 32.54
N GLY A 2 -19.44 66.72 32.32
CA GLY A 2 -20.37 66.75 31.18
C GLY A 2 -19.62 66.33 29.90
N GLY A 3 -19.86 65.23 29.19
CA GLY A 3 -20.82 64.12 29.27
C GLY A 3 -20.79 63.38 27.91
N ARG A 4 -20.99 62.04 27.92
CA ARG A 4 -21.62 61.14 26.89
C ARG A 4 -21.20 61.28 25.40
N LYS A 5 -21.00 60.24 24.56
CA LYS A 5 -21.63 58.90 24.41
C LYS A 5 -21.05 58.18 23.16
N GLY A 6 -21.18 56.84 23.10
CA GLY A 6 -21.07 55.94 21.91
C GLY A 6 -19.86 55.00 21.97
N ARG A 7 -19.91 53.71 22.41
CA ARG A 7 -20.55 52.49 21.84
C ARG A 7 -20.22 52.30 20.36
N GLU A 8 -19.75 51.17 19.81
CA GLU A 8 -19.71 49.73 20.14
C GLU A 8 -18.48 49.13 19.38
N GLY A 9 -17.77 48.12 19.88
CA GLY A 9 -17.96 46.73 19.44
C GLY A 9 -16.87 46.24 18.45
N GLU A 10 -15.88 45.49 18.94
CA GLU A 10 -15.08 44.54 18.13
C GLU A 10 -15.96 43.30 17.80
N PRO A 11 -15.69 42.46 16.75
CA PRO A 11 -14.39 41.81 16.56
C PRO A 11 -13.93 41.48 15.11
N ARG A 12 -12.62 41.24 15.01
CA ARG A 12 -11.85 40.31 14.15
C ARG A 12 -12.51 39.70 12.89
N GLY A 13 -11.84 39.90 11.74
CA GLY A 13 -11.85 38.96 10.61
C GLY A 13 -11.85 39.61 9.23
N ALA A 14 -10.69 39.67 8.56
CA ALA A 14 -10.56 39.78 7.09
C ALA A 14 -9.09 39.52 6.74
N SER A 15 -8.74 38.34 6.22
CA SER A 15 -8.92 37.91 4.82
C SER A 15 -8.03 38.71 3.86
N CYS A 16 -6.91 38.09 3.51
CA CYS A 16 -5.95 38.53 2.51
C CYS A 16 -6.58 38.33 1.12
N CYS A 17 -7.30 39.33 0.61
CA CYS A 17 -7.79 39.37 -0.76
C CYS A 17 -6.89 40.29 -1.58
N ALA A 18 -5.83 39.73 -2.16
CA ALA A 18 -5.05 40.37 -3.20
C ALA A 18 -4.74 39.32 -4.27
N VAL A 19 -5.65 39.20 -5.25
CA VAL A 19 -5.45 39.09 -6.71
C VAL A 19 -6.84 38.81 -7.29
N ALA A 20 -7.65 39.85 -7.43
CA ALA A 20 -8.95 39.77 -8.11
C ALA A 20 -9.15 41.06 -8.92
N ARG A 21 -8.37 41.20 -10.00
CA ARG A 21 -8.66 42.11 -11.12
C ARG A 21 -7.98 41.55 -12.35
N LEU A 22 -8.73 40.80 -13.14
CA LEU A 22 -8.68 40.61 -14.59
C LEU A 22 -9.70 39.50 -14.89
N TYR A 23 -10.52 39.68 -15.93
CA TYR A 23 -11.73 38.91 -16.30
C TYR A 23 -13.07 39.43 -15.77
N GLU A 24 -13.43 40.65 -16.20
CA GLU A 24 -14.82 40.97 -16.54
C GLU A 24 -14.91 41.12 -18.07
N SER A 25 -15.16 40.00 -18.76
CA SER A 25 -15.68 39.97 -20.12
C SER A 25 -16.40 38.64 -20.32
N GLY A 26 -17.64 38.72 -20.81
CA GLY A 26 -18.66 37.71 -20.59
C GLY A 26 -18.38 36.35 -21.23
N CYS A 27 -18.63 35.30 -20.44
CA CYS A 27 -18.88 33.95 -20.92
C CYS A 27 -20.13 33.44 -20.20
N ARG A 28 -21.19 33.13 -20.95
CA ARG A 28 -22.30 32.30 -20.44
C ARG A 28 -21.70 30.95 -20.10
N GLY A 29 -21.83 30.50 -18.85
CA GLY A 29 -21.43 29.15 -18.47
C GLY A 29 -22.18 28.10 -19.31
N PRO A 30 -21.56 26.97 -19.65
CA PRO A 30 -22.26 25.91 -20.36
C PRO A 30 -23.43 25.42 -19.51
N ALA A 31 -24.57 25.18 -20.15
CA ALA A 31 -25.72 24.55 -19.52
C ALA A 31 -25.31 23.21 -18.91
N ALA A 32 -25.92 22.84 -17.78
CA ALA A 32 -25.80 21.50 -17.22
C ALA A 32 -26.07 20.47 -18.34
N PRO A 33 -25.25 19.41 -18.48
CA PRO A 33 -25.48 18.42 -19.52
C PRO A 33 -26.85 17.78 -19.29
N ALA A 34 -27.64 17.73 -20.37
CA ALA A 34 -28.92 17.05 -20.38
C ALA A 34 -28.71 15.58 -19.96
N ALA A 35 -29.57 15.08 -19.06
CA ALA A 35 -29.59 13.68 -18.68
C ALA A 35 -29.72 12.83 -19.95
N ILE A 36 -28.71 12.01 -20.22
CA ILE A 36 -28.72 11.08 -21.35
C ILE A 36 -29.80 10.04 -21.04
N SER A 37 -30.84 10.00 -21.89
CA SER A 37 -31.88 8.97 -21.87
C SER A 37 -31.34 7.75 -22.60
N TRP A 38 -30.92 6.74 -21.87
CA TRP A 38 -30.52 5.44 -22.41
C TRP A 38 -31.78 4.64 -22.78
N ALA A 39 -32.20 4.71 -24.04
CA ALA A 39 -33.22 3.79 -24.56
C ALA A 39 -32.58 2.41 -24.76
N ALA A 40 -33.36 1.35 -24.51
CA ALA A 40 -32.94 -0.05 -24.50
C ALA A 40 -32.51 -0.65 -25.87
N GLU A 41 -32.14 0.18 -26.85
CA GLU A 41 -31.77 -0.26 -28.21
C GLU A 41 -30.26 -0.35 -28.45
N ASP A 42 -29.41 0.18 -27.55
CA ASP A 42 -27.95 0.09 -27.62
C ASP A 42 -27.41 -0.98 -26.67
N ALA A 43 -27.72 -2.25 -26.91
CA ALA A 43 -26.98 -3.33 -26.25
C ALA A 43 -25.52 -3.21 -26.68
N MET A 44 -24.60 -2.96 -25.74
CA MET A 44 -23.17 -2.83 -26.01
C MET A 44 -22.64 -4.16 -26.58
N GLU A 45 -22.61 -4.30 -27.91
CA GLU A 45 -21.95 -5.41 -28.58
C GLU A 45 -20.44 -5.27 -28.39
N MET A 46 -19.90 -6.02 -27.44
CA MET A 46 -18.46 -6.14 -27.27
C MET A 46 -17.92 -7.26 -28.14
N ASN A 47 -16.96 -6.95 -29.00
CA ASN A 47 -16.19 -7.94 -29.73
C ASN A 47 -14.86 -8.25 -29.01
N ASP A 48 -14.17 -9.31 -29.45
CA ASP A 48 -12.89 -9.74 -28.88
C ASP A 48 -11.79 -8.67 -28.97
N ASP A 49 -11.83 -7.81 -30.00
CA ASP A 49 -10.84 -6.74 -30.16
C ASP A 49 -11.05 -5.63 -29.12
N ASP A 50 -12.30 -5.29 -28.81
CA ASP A 50 -12.63 -4.35 -27.74
C ASP A 50 -12.15 -4.87 -26.38
N LEU A 51 -12.38 -6.16 -26.09
CA LEU A 51 -12.00 -6.80 -24.82
C LEU A 51 -10.49 -6.83 -24.57
N ARG A 52 -9.66 -6.64 -25.61
CA ARG A 52 -8.20 -6.57 -25.49
C ARG A 52 -7.66 -5.17 -25.20
N THR A 53 -8.54 -4.16 -25.13
CA THR A 53 -8.13 -2.77 -24.93
C THR A 53 -8.45 -2.29 -23.53
N PHE A 54 -7.62 -1.37 -23.03
CA PHE A 54 -7.87 -0.68 -21.77
C PHE A 54 -9.22 0.08 -21.80
N ASP A 55 -9.57 0.72 -22.92
CA ASP A 55 -10.85 1.40 -23.05
C ASP A 55 -12.03 0.43 -23.05
N GLY A 56 -11.89 -0.74 -23.70
CA GLY A 56 -12.91 -1.78 -23.64
C GLY A 56 -13.18 -2.26 -22.21
N LEU A 57 -12.14 -2.54 -21.43
CA LEU A 57 -12.30 -2.89 -20.01
C LEU A 57 -12.95 -1.75 -19.20
N ARG A 58 -12.58 -0.50 -19.46
CA ARG A 58 -13.23 0.68 -18.84
C ARG A 58 -14.72 0.72 -19.17
N ARG A 59 -15.11 0.45 -20.42
CA ARG A 59 -16.53 0.38 -20.84
C ARG A 59 -17.28 -0.77 -20.15
N VAL A 60 -16.64 -1.93 -19.98
CA VAL A 60 -17.21 -3.06 -19.19
C VAL A 60 -17.55 -2.59 -17.78
N VAL A 61 -16.59 -1.99 -17.08
CA VAL A 61 -16.77 -1.52 -15.70
C VAL A 61 -17.89 -0.47 -15.61
N ALA A 62 -17.91 0.48 -16.54
CA ALA A 62 -18.98 1.49 -16.61
C ALA A 62 -20.37 0.85 -16.86
N ALA A 63 -20.46 -0.16 -17.74
CA ALA A 63 -21.70 -0.88 -18.00
C ALA A 63 -22.16 -1.69 -16.78
N LEU A 64 -21.24 -2.37 -16.08
CA LEU A 64 -21.54 -3.13 -14.86
C LEU A 64 -22.10 -2.23 -13.75
N ARG A 65 -21.63 -0.99 -13.64
CA ARG A 65 -22.11 -0.02 -12.65
C ARG A 65 -23.21 0.92 -13.14
N GLY A 66 -23.57 0.85 -14.42
CA GLY A 66 -24.64 1.64 -15.03
C GLY A 66 -26.02 1.33 -14.44
N PRO A 67 -27.07 2.12 -14.77
CA PRO A 67 -28.42 1.94 -14.24
C PRO A 67 -28.98 0.51 -14.42
N ASP A 68 -28.72 -0.09 -15.59
CA ASP A 68 -29.14 -1.44 -15.97
C ASP A 68 -28.03 -2.49 -15.72
N GLY A 69 -26.98 -2.10 -15.01
CA GLY A 69 -25.82 -2.93 -14.71
C GLY A 69 -26.05 -3.97 -13.62
N CYS A 70 -24.97 -4.65 -13.22
CA CYS A 70 -24.99 -5.68 -12.20
C CYS A 70 -25.36 -5.07 -10.82
N PRO A 71 -26.39 -5.59 -10.12
CA PRO A 71 -26.79 -5.07 -8.81
C PRO A 71 -25.68 -5.14 -7.76
N TRP A 72 -24.82 -6.16 -7.83
CA TRP A 72 -23.69 -6.29 -6.91
C TRP A 72 -22.63 -5.23 -7.16
N ASP A 73 -22.23 -5.02 -8.42
CA ASP A 73 -21.21 -4.03 -8.79
C ASP A 73 -21.66 -2.63 -8.42
N ARG A 74 -22.92 -2.27 -8.71
CA ARG A 74 -23.51 -0.98 -8.36
C ARG A 74 -23.53 -0.70 -6.86
N ALA A 75 -23.72 -1.74 -6.03
CA ALA A 75 -23.76 -1.61 -4.59
C ALA A 75 -22.37 -1.37 -3.96
N GLN A 76 -21.29 -1.56 -4.72
CA GLN A 76 -19.93 -1.42 -4.20
C GLN A 76 -19.56 0.04 -3.92
N THR A 77 -18.78 0.22 -2.86
CA THR A 77 -18.17 1.47 -2.40
C THR A 77 -16.66 1.26 -2.24
N HIS A 78 -15.87 2.33 -2.14
CA HIS A 78 -14.44 2.20 -1.83
C HIS A 78 -14.16 1.36 -0.57
N ARG A 79 -15.03 1.46 0.43
CA ARG A 79 -14.87 0.72 1.69
C ARG A 79 -15.21 -0.76 1.54
N SER A 80 -16.20 -1.12 0.72
CA SER A 80 -16.55 -2.53 0.50
C SER A 80 -15.57 -3.24 -0.41
N LEU A 81 -14.86 -2.51 -1.29
CA LEU A 81 -13.84 -3.10 -2.18
C LEU A 81 -12.47 -3.29 -1.53
N ARG A 82 -12.23 -2.70 -0.35
CA ARG A 82 -10.91 -2.67 0.29
C ARG A 82 -10.29 -4.05 0.56
N HIS A 83 -11.10 -5.08 0.82
CA HIS A 83 -10.59 -6.42 1.12
C HIS A 83 -10.22 -7.15 -0.16
N TYR A 84 -11.03 -7.04 -1.22
CA TYR A 84 -10.68 -7.57 -2.54
C TYR A 84 -9.35 -6.99 -3.03
N LEU A 85 -9.15 -5.66 -2.94
CA LEU A 85 -7.85 -5.05 -3.29
C LEU A 85 -6.65 -5.64 -2.51
N ARG A 86 -6.85 -6.06 -1.26
CA ARG A 86 -5.79 -6.72 -0.48
C ARG A 86 -5.59 -8.17 -0.90
N GLU A 87 -6.67 -8.87 -1.22
CA GLU A 87 -6.66 -10.25 -1.71
C GLU A 87 -5.93 -10.30 -3.05
N GLU A 88 -6.34 -9.53 -4.06
CA GLU A 88 -5.68 -9.54 -5.40
C GLU A 88 -4.20 -9.15 -5.32
N ALA A 89 -3.85 -8.22 -4.42
CA ALA A 89 -2.46 -7.86 -4.19
C ALA A 89 -1.65 -9.01 -3.59
N ALA A 90 -2.24 -9.79 -2.68
CA ALA A 90 -1.60 -10.96 -2.09
C ALA A 90 -1.48 -12.10 -3.12
N GLU A 91 -2.52 -12.35 -3.92
CA GLU A 91 -2.49 -13.39 -4.95
C GLU A 91 -1.45 -13.08 -6.05
N ALA A 92 -1.33 -11.80 -6.45
CA ALA A 92 -0.27 -11.38 -7.36
C ALA A 92 1.13 -11.63 -6.77
N LEU A 93 1.33 -11.40 -5.47
CA LEU A 93 2.59 -11.71 -4.79
C LEU A 93 2.85 -13.22 -4.75
N GLU A 94 1.84 -14.04 -4.44
CA GLU A 94 1.97 -15.51 -4.49
C GLU A 94 2.37 -16.00 -5.88
N ALA A 95 1.78 -15.43 -6.93
CA ALA A 95 2.11 -15.79 -8.31
C ALA A 95 3.57 -15.43 -8.67
N ILE A 96 4.07 -14.29 -8.18
CA ILE A 96 5.49 -13.89 -8.32
C ILE A 96 6.39 -14.89 -7.61
N GLU A 97 6.09 -15.24 -6.36
CA GLU A 97 6.86 -16.19 -5.57
C GLU A 97 6.89 -17.59 -6.19
N ALA A 98 5.77 -18.02 -6.78
CA ALA A 98 5.66 -19.31 -7.47
C ALA A 98 6.32 -19.32 -8.87
N GLY A 99 6.68 -18.15 -9.41
CA GLY A 99 7.14 -18.02 -10.80
C GLY A 99 6.05 -18.35 -11.82
N ASP A 100 4.77 -18.30 -11.44
CA ASP A 100 3.63 -18.62 -12.31
C ASP A 100 3.22 -17.39 -13.12
N SER A 101 3.77 -17.28 -14.33
CA SER A 101 3.49 -16.15 -15.22
C SER A 101 2.04 -16.07 -15.70
N ARG A 102 1.33 -17.20 -15.75
CA ARG A 102 -0.07 -17.22 -16.19
C ARG A 102 -0.97 -16.69 -15.09
N ARG A 103 -0.80 -17.22 -13.86
CA ARG A 103 -1.52 -16.71 -12.70
C ARG A 103 -1.21 -15.23 -12.49
N LEU A 104 0.06 -14.82 -12.58
CA LEU A 104 0.43 -13.41 -12.44
C LEU A 104 -0.32 -12.49 -13.44
N ALA A 105 -0.53 -12.93 -14.68
CA ALA A 105 -1.28 -12.13 -15.65
C ALA A 105 -2.77 -11.99 -15.28
N GLU A 106 -3.36 -13.01 -14.65
CA GLU A 106 -4.72 -13.01 -14.13
C GLU A 106 -4.86 -12.03 -12.96
N GLU A 107 -4.02 -12.18 -11.92
CA GLU A 107 -4.07 -11.33 -10.72
C GLU A 107 -3.75 -9.85 -11.02
N LEU A 108 -2.87 -9.58 -11.99
CA LEU A 108 -2.62 -8.21 -12.47
C LEU A 108 -3.85 -7.62 -13.18
N GLY A 109 -4.64 -8.46 -13.85
CA GLY A 109 -5.94 -8.09 -14.42
C GLY A 109 -6.95 -7.72 -13.33
N ASP A 110 -6.99 -8.49 -12.24
CA ASP A 110 -7.90 -8.22 -11.11
C ASP A 110 -7.48 -6.97 -10.33
N LEU A 111 -6.18 -6.74 -10.13
CA LEU A 111 -5.68 -5.45 -9.62
C LEU A 111 -6.05 -4.27 -10.53
N LEU A 112 -6.00 -4.45 -11.85
CA LEU A 112 -6.43 -3.43 -12.80
C LEU A 112 -7.95 -3.17 -12.71
N LEU A 113 -8.76 -4.22 -12.55
CA LEU A 113 -10.20 -4.10 -12.30
C LEU A 113 -10.47 -3.29 -11.03
N GLN A 114 -9.74 -3.53 -9.94
CA GLN A 114 -9.90 -2.74 -8.71
C GLN A 114 -9.64 -1.25 -8.96
N VAL A 115 -8.58 -0.89 -9.69
CA VAL A 115 -8.28 0.51 -10.04
C VAL A 115 -9.43 1.14 -10.82
N LEU A 116 -9.99 0.43 -11.81
CA LEU A 116 -11.09 0.92 -12.63
C LEU A 116 -12.40 1.06 -11.83
N MET A 117 -12.72 0.10 -10.95
CA MET A 117 -13.89 0.16 -10.08
C MET A 117 -13.81 1.37 -9.13
N HIS A 118 -12.65 1.61 -8.51
CA HIS A 118 -12.45 2.80 -7.67
C HIS A 118 -12.55 4.10 -8.48
N ALA A 119 -11.97 4.17 -9.68
CA ALA A 119 -12.10 5.35 -10.53
C ALA A 119 -13.55 5.62 -10.95
N GLN A 120 -14.30 4.57 -11.32
CA GLN A 120 -15.70 4.65 -11.71
C GLN A 120 -16.59 5.12 -10.55
N ILE A 121 -16.40 4.60 -9.33
CA ILE A 121 -17.10 5.05 -8.12
C ILE A 121 -16.85 6.54 -7.86
N ALA A 122 -15.60 6.99 -8.00
CA ALA A 122 -15.24 8.38 -7.74
C ALA A 122 -15.79 9.33 -8.82
N GLU A 123 -15.85 8.89 -10.07
CA GLU A 123 -16.41 9.64 -11.18
C GLU A 123 -17.93 9.80 -11.02
N GLU A 124 -18.64 8.74 -10.61
CA GLU A 124 -20.06 8.78 -10.25
C GLU A 124 -20.35 9.77 -9.10
N ALA A 125 -19.41 9.91 -8.17
CA ALA A 125 -19.51 10.86 -7.04
C ALA A 125 -19.04 12.29 -7.41
N GLY A 126 -18.49 12.51 -8.61
CA GLY A 126 -17.93 13.79 -9.04
C GLY A 126 -16.66 14.20 -8.29
N GLU A 127 -15.91 13.24 -7.75
CA GLU A 127 -14.71 13.47 -6.93
C GLU A 127 -13.43 13.55 -7.77
N PHE A 128 -13.18 12.52 -8.59
CA PHE A 128 -12.07 12.47 -9.54
C PHE A 128 -12.39 11.47 -10.66
N THR A 129 -11.68 11.59 -11.78
CA THR A 129 -11.84 10.71 -12.95
C THR A 129 -10.66 9.73 -13.09
N LEU A 130 -10.82 8.72 -13.93
CA LEU A 130 -9.70 7.85 -14.33
C LEU A 130 -8.57 8.66 -14.99
N ALA A 131 -8.90 9.72 -15.73
CA ALA A 131 -7.91 10.60 -16.35
C ALA A 131 -7.05 11.32 -15.30
N ASP A 132 -7.64 11.72 -14.17
CA ASP A 132 -6.90 12.34 -13.06
C ASP A 132 -5.92 11.34 -12.41
N VAL A 133 -6.35 10.08 -12.22
CA VAL A 133 -5.49 9.00 -11.71
C VAL A 133 -4.29 8.78 -12.65
N ILE A 134 -4.54 8.64 -13.95
CA ILE A 134 -3.51 8.44 -14.98
C ILE A 134 -2.57 9.65 -15.03
N TYR A 135 -3.11 10.87 -15.07
CA TYR A 135 -2.33 12.10 -15.08
C TYR A 135 -1.45 12.20 -13.82
N GLY A 136 -1.99 11.88 -12.66
CA GLY A 136 -1.28 11.89 -11.38
C GLY A 136 -0.07 10.96 -11.37
N VAL A 137 -0.23 9.72 -11.84
CA VAL A 137 0.89 8.76 -11.91
C VAL A 137 1.88 9.11 -13.02
N ALA A 138 1.40 9.44 -14.23
CA ALA A 138 2.26 9.73 -15.38
C ALA A 138 3.11 10.99 -15.14
N SER A 139 2.49 12.09 -14.71
CA SER A 139 3.21 13.34 -14.45
C SER A 139 4.21 13.17 -13.29
N LYS A 140 3.88 12.38 -12.25
CA LYS A 140 4.81 12.01 -11.17
C LYS A 140 5.99 11.20 -11.70
N LEU A 141 5.76 10.22 -12.56
CA LEU A 141 6.83 9.42 -13.17
C LEU A 141 7.74 10.28 -14.03
N VAL A 142 7.20 11.12 -14.91
CA VAL A 142 7.99 12.05 -15.74
C VAL A 142 8.85 12.98 -14.88
N ARG A 143 8.26 13.63 -13.86
CA ARG A 143 9.00 14.51 -12.94
C ARG A 143 10.09 13.79 -12.16
N ARG A 144 9.89 12.52 -11.78
CA ARG A 144 10.86 11.72 -10.99
C ARG A 144 11.93 11.03 -11.83
N HIS A 145 11.79 11.06 -13.15
CA HIS A 145 12.76 10.51 -14.10
C HIS A 145 13.30 11.56 -15.08
N PRO A 146 13.87 12.69 -14.62
CA PRO A 146 14.54 13.64 -15.49
C PRO A 146 15.76 13.05 -16.21
N HIS A 147 16.22 11.86 -15.81
CA HIS A 147 17.26 11.12 -16.51
C HIS A 147 16.75 10.30 -17.70
N VAL A 148 15.43 10.09 -17.80
CA VAL A 148 14.77 9.45 -18.96
C VAL A 148 14.11 10.51 -19.85
N PHE A 149 13.42 11.48 -19.24
CA PHE A 149 12.60 12.49 -19.93
C PHE A 149 13.25 13.87 -20.01
N GLY A 150 14.52 13.99 -19.64
CA GLY A 150 15.29 15.24 -19.66
C GLY A 150 16.75 15.01 -20.05
N GLU A 151 17.62 15.97 -19.75
CA GLU A 151 19.02 15.95 -20.20
C GLU A 151 19.99 15.27 -19.23
N ARG A 152 19.54 14.95 -18.01
CA ARG A 152 20.42 14.36 -16.99
C ARG A 152 20.75 12.92 -17.37
N ARG A 153 21.98 12.47 -17.11
CA ARG A 153 22.34 11.06 -17.25
C ARG A 153 22.72 10.50 -15.89
N LEU A 154 22.08 9.40 -15.51
CA LEU A 154 22.43 8.60 -14.35
C LEU A 154 22.82 7.22 -14.89
N GLU A 155 23.86 6.64 -14.31
CA GLU A 155 24.49 5.41 -14.80
C GLU A 155 24.21 4.21 -13.89
N THR A 156 23.80 4.45 -12.64
CA THR A 156 23.56 3.38 -11.66
C THR A 156 22.20 3.46 -10.98
N PRO A 157 21.60 2.32 -10.57
CA PRO A 157 20.38 2.31 -9.78
C PRO A 157 20.48 3.13 -8.49
N GLN A 158 21.63 3.13 -7.83
CA GLN A 158 21.87 3.88 -6.60
C GLN A 158 21.74 5.39 -6.82
N GLN A 159 22.25 5.90 -7.95
CA GLN A 159 22.09 7.31 -8.32
C GLN A 159 20.62 7.66 -8.59
N VAL A 160 19.85 6.75 -9.21
CA VAL A 160 18.41 6.93 -9.46
C VAL A 160 17.64 6.99 -8.13
N LEU A 161 17.94 6.08 -7.19
CA LEU A 161 17.33 6.06 -5.86
C LEU A 161 17.61 7.35 -5.08
N HIS A 162 18.85 7.83 -5.10
CA HIS A 162 19.21 9.09 -4.45
C HIS A 162 18.41 10.28 -5.02
N GLN A 163 18.31 10.37 -6.34
CA GLN A 163 17.52 11.41 -7.00
C GLN A 163 16.03 11.33 -6.63
N TRP A 164 15.45 10.12 -6.60
CA TRP A 164 14.05 9.95 -6.20
C TRP A 164 13.81 10.46 -4.78
N ASP A 165 14.75 10.22 -3.87
CA ASP A 165 14.64 10.68 -2.49
C ASP A 165 14.76 12.20 -2.37
N GLU A 166 15.66 12.83 -3.13
CA GLU A 166 15.74 14.30 -3.22
C GLU A 166 14.42 14.91 -3.73
N LEU A 167 13.86 14.36 -4.80
CA LEU A 167 12.62 14.86 -5.40
C LEU A 167 11.43 14.66 -4.46
N LYS A 168 11.33 13.50 -3.79
CA LYS A 168 10.29 13.24 -2.77
C LYS A 168 10.38 14.22 -1.61
N ARG A 169 11.60 14.62 -1.18
CA ARG A 169 11.78 15.63 -0.12
C ARG A 169 11.25 17.01 -0.56
N ARG A 170 11.54 17.43 -1.79
CA ARG A 170 11.07 18.71 -2.34
C ARG A 170 9.54 18.78 -2.46
N GLU A 171 8.89 17.67 -2.81
CA GLU A 171 7.43 17.59 -2.98
C GLU A 171 6.63 17.67 -1.67
N ARG A 172 7.23 17.36 -0.51
CA ARG A 172 6.51 17.28 0.79
C ARG A 172 6.20 18.64 1.45
N GLY A 173 6.74 19.73 0.92
CA GLY A 173 6.60 21.07 1.52
C GLY A 173 7.40 21.25 2.82
N ALA A 174 7.58 22.50 3.25
CA ALA A 174 8.26 22.81 4.51
C ALA A 174 7.34 22.48 5.71
N GLY A 175 7.83 21.69 6.66
CA GLY A 175 7.11 21.37 7.92
C GLY A 175 6.47 19.99 7.99
N ALA A 176 6.50 19.19 6.92
CA ALA A 176 6.08 17.78 6.98
C ALA A 176 7.06 16.94 7.81
N SER A 177 6.53 16.00 8.61
CA SER A 177 7.36 15.04 9.34
C SER A 177 8.13 14.18 8.34
N ALA A 178 9.36 13.78 8.70
CA ALA A 178 10.12 12.81 7.92
C ALA A 178 9.33 11.51 7.71
N LEU A 179 8.50 11.15 8.68
CA LEU A 179 7.70 9.94 8.72
C LEU A 179 6.36 10.03 7.96
N ASP A 180 5.96 11.23 7.52
CA ASP A 180 4.69 11.41 6.82
C ASP A 180 4.61 10.54 5.55
N GLY A 181 3.42 9.98 5.31
CA GLY A 181 3.14 9.14 4.15
C GLY A 181 3.63 7.69 4.25
N VAL A 182 3.96 7.19 5.45
CA VAL A 182 3.97 5.75 5.71
C VAL A 182 2.51 5.31 5.97
N PRO A 183 1.92 4.46 5.13
CA PRO A 183 0.53 4.05 5.32
C PRO A 183 0.34 3.27 6.63
N GLY A 184 -0.68 3.65 7.39
CA GLY A 184 -1.12 2.93 8.59
C GLY A 184 -1.59 1.49 8.32
N THR A 185 -1.89 1.16 7.06
CA THR A 185 -2.45 -0.11 6.63
C THR A 185 -1.42 -1.13 6.16
N LEU A 186 -0.14 -0.77 6.14
CA LEU A 186 0.92 -1.73 5.82
C LEU A 186 0.97 -2.85 6.89
N PRO A 187 1.36 -4.07 6.51
CA PRO A 187 1.79 -5.07 7.47
C PRO A 187 2.86 -4.52 8.43
N ALA A 188 2.89 -5.04 9.65
CA ALA A 188 3.62 -4.40 10.75
C ALA A 188 5.14 -4.31 10.49
N LEU A 189 5.77 -5.35 9.93
CA LEU A 189 7.22 -5.31 9.66
C LEU A 189 7.53 -4.41 8.47
N ALA A 190 6.72 -4.47 7.41
CA ALA A 190 6.82 -3.54 6.28
C ALA A 190 6.67 -2.07 6.72
N GLN A 191 5.75 -1.80 7.65
CA GLN A 191 5.55 -0.48 8.25
C GLN A 191 6.77 -0.05 9.08
N ALA A 192 7.28 -0.93 9.94
CA ALA A 192 8.48 -0.67 10.75
C ALA A 192 9.68 -0.30 9.87
N GLN A 193 9.97 -1.12 8.85
CA GLN A 193 11.06 -0.83 7.91
C GLN A 193 10.80 0.43 7.08
N ALA A 194 9.55 0.74 6.74
CA ALA A 194 9.22 1.99 6.06
C ALA A 194 9.51 3.21 6.95
N LEU A 195 9.16 3.17 8.24
CA LEU A 195 9.49 4.22 9.21
C LEU A 195 11.01 4.38 9.35
N GLN A 196 11.74 3.28 9.51
CA GLN A 196 13.21 3.30 9.64
C GLN A 196 13.91 3.84 8.40
N ARG A 197 13.47 3.44 7.18
CA ARG A 197 13.96 4.03 5.93
C ARG A 197 13.69 5.54 5.86
N ARG A 198 12.60 6.03 6.45
CA ARG A 198 12.31 7.47 6.51
C ARG A 198 13.22 8.18 7.52
N SER A 199 13.42 7.60 8.69
CA SER A 199 14.33 8.12 9.72
C SER A 199 15.77 8.19 9.21
N ALA A 200 16.25 7.12 8.57
CA ALA A 200 17.56 7.05 7.93
C ALA A 200 17.79 8.18 6.92
N ARG A 201 16.80 8.44 6.06
CA ARG A 201 16.83 9.57 5.10
C ARG A 201 16.87 10.95 5.75
N ALA A 202 16.45 11.06 7.00
CA ALA A 202 16.53 12.28 7.80
C ALA A 202 17.84 12.38 8.60
N GLY A 203 18.74 11.40 8.46
CA GLY A 203 20.01 11.33 9.17
C GLY A 203 19.94 10.61 10.52
N PHE A 204 18.84 9.90 10.82
CA PHE A 204 18.68 9.11 12.04
C PHE A 204 18.71 7.61 11.71
N GLU A 205 19.90 7.02 11.82
CA GLU A 205 20.19 5.62 11.48
C GLU A 205 21.43 5.11 12.25
N TRP A 206 21.49 3.79 12.47
CA TRP A 206 22.68 3.13 13.01
C TRP A 206 23.86 3.15 12.02
N PRO A 207 25.11 3.30 12.51
CA PRO A 207 26.28 3.34 11.64
C PRO A 207 26.53 2.03 10.88
N SER A 208 26.12 0.89 11.44
CA SER A 208 26.31 -0.42 10.84
C SER A 208 25.24 -1.42 11.26
N ALA A 209 25.15 -2.55 10.52
CA ALA A 209 24.31 -3.68 10.89
C ALA A 209 24.73 -4.31 12.23
N GLU A 210 26.01 -4.22 12.62
CA GLU A 210 26.51 -4.73 13.90
C GLU A 210 25.98 -3.90 15.07
N ASP A 211 25.93 -2.57 14.92
CA ASP A 211 25.34 -1.68 15.93
C ASP A 211 23.83 -1.96 16.09
N ALA A 212 23.12 -2.13 14.98
CA ALA A 212 21.70 -2.50 15.01
C ALA A 212 21.46 -3.88 15.64
N ALA A 213 22.34 -4.86 15.38
CA ALA A 213 22.28 -6.16 16.05
C ALA A 213 22.49 -6.04 17.56
N GLY A 214 23.39 -5.15 18.00
CA GLY A 214 23.54 -4.79 19.41
C GLY A 214 22.22 -4.35 20.05
N LYS A 215 21.47 -3.47 19.37
CA LYS A 215 20.15 -3.03 19.84
C LYS A 215 19.15 -4.18 19.89
N VAL A 216 19.14 -5.09 18.92
CA VAL A 216 18.27 -6.30 18.99
C VAL A 216 18.54 -7.12 20.26
N PHE A 217 19.80 -7.32 20.63
CA PHE A 217 20.14 -8.06 21.86
C PHE A 217 19.74 -7.30 23.13
N GLU A 218 19.87 -5.97 23.13
CA GLU A 218 19.40 -5.11 24.21
C GLU A 218 17.89 -5.25 24.42
N GLU A 219 17.07 -5.11 23.38
CA GLU A 219 15.61 -5.24 23.47
C GLU A 219 15.15 -6.63 23.93
N LEU A 220 15.83 -7.69 23.49
CA LEU A 220 15.55 -9.06 23.95
C LEU A 220 15.87 -9.25 25.44
N GLU A 221 16.91 -8.56 25.91
CA GLU A 221 17.31 -8.54 27.31
C GLU A 221 16.36 -7.69 28.18
N GLU A 222 15.78 -6.62 27.64
CA GLU A 222 14.71 -5.82 28.27
C GLU A 222 13.41 -6.64 28.36
N LEU A 223 12.99 -7.27 27.26
CA LEU A 223 11.85 -8.20 27.22
C LEU A 223 11.97 -9.32 28.26
N ARG A 224 13.18 -9.86 28.46
CA ARG A 224 13.44 -10.90 29.46
C ARG A 224 13.30 -10.41 30.89
N ARG A 225 13.59 -9.12 31.15
CA ARG A 225 13.52 -8.50 32.49
C ARG A 225 12.15 -7.87 32.79
N ALA A 226 11.31 -7.68 31.77
CA ALA A 226 10.01 -7.03 31.90
C ALA A 226 9.11 -7.70 32.99
N PRO A 227 8.69 -6.94 34.03
CA PRO A 227 8.05 -7.46 35.22
C PRO A 227 6.60 -7.91 34.99
N ASP A 228 5.89 -7.28 34.05
CA ASP A 228 4.47 -7.52 33.83
C ASP A 228 4.11 -7.72 32.35
N ALA A 229 2.84 -8.02 32.08
CA ALA A 229 2.37 -8.33 30.74
C ALA A 229 2.33 -7.11 29.81
N GLN A 230 2.12 -5.91 30.35
CA GLN A 230 2.07 -4.69 29.56
C GLN A 230 3.48 -4.33 29.10
N GLU A 231 4.44 -4.36 30.01
CA GLU A 231 5.84 -4.08 29.71
C GLU A 231 6.40 -5.16 28.77
N ARG A 232 6.10 -6.46 29.00
CA ARG A 232 6.45 -7.52 28.04
C ARG A 232 5.91 -7.29 26.63
N ALA A 233 4.69 -6.76 26.49
CA ALA A 233 4.12 -6.48 25.18
C ALA A 233 4.85 -5.30 24.49
N HIS A 234 5.26 -4.30 25.27
CA HIS A 234 6.03 -3.16 24.79
C HIS A 234 7.41 -3.61 24.29
N GLU A 235 8.18 -4.30 25.14
CA GLU A 235 9.52 -4.76 24.78
C GLU A 235 9.53 -5.77 23.63
N LEU A 236 8.47 -6.58 23.50
CA LEU A 236 8.31 -7.45 22.33
C LEU A 236 8.14 -6.63 21.05
N GLY A 237 7.40 -5.52 21.11
CA GLY A 237 7.24 -4.59 20.00
C GLY A 237 8.57 -3.97 19.61
N ASP A 238 9.36 -3.50 20.58
CA ASP A 238 10.65 -2.85 20.35
C ASP A 238 11.69 -3.85 19.82
N ALA A 239 11.71 -5.10 20.33
CA ALA A 239 12.54 -6.17 19.78
C ALA A 239 12.20 -6.49 18.32
N LEU A 240 10.92 -6.55 17.96
CA LEU A 240 10.48 -6.76 16.58
C LEU A 240 10.85 -5.57 15.68
N PHE A 241 10.70 -4.34 16.20
CA PHE A 241 11.07 -3.13 15.49
C PHE A 241 12.58 -3.07 15.24
N ALA A 242 13.42 -3.35 16.24
CA ALA A 242 14.87 -3.42 16.11
C ALA A 242 15.29 -4.52 15.12
N LEU A 243 14.64 -5.69 15.15
CA LEU A 243 14.91 -6.78 14.21
C LEU A 243 14.59 -6.39 12.76
N ALA A 244 13.50 -5.64 12.55
CA ALA A 244 13.15 -5.10 11.24
C ALA A 244 14.22 -4.11 10.72
N ASP A 245 14.82 -3.31 11.62
CA ASP A 245 15.90 -2.37 11.26
C ASP A 245 17.19 -3.08 10.90
N LEU A 246 17.53 -4.14 11.66
CA LEU A 246 18.64 -5.02 11.31
C LEU A 246 18.43 -5.64 9.92
N GLY A 247 17.24 -6.15 9.63
CA GLY A 247 16.88 -6.65 8.31
C GLY A 247 17.09 -5.58 7.22
N ARG A 248 16.66 -4.34 7.48
CA ARG A 248 16.84 -3.22 6.55
C ARG A 248 18.31 -2.94 6.24
N LEU A 249 19.18 -2.93 7.25
CA LEU A 249 20.62 -2.69 7.10
C LEU A 249 21.35 -3.85 6.40
N LEU A 250 20.80 -5.06 6.49
CA LEU A 250 21.25 -6.24 5.75
C LEU A 250 20.66 -6.32 4.33
N GLU A 251 19.93 -5.30 3.89
CA GLU A 251 19.22 -5.25 2.60
C GLU A 251 18.17 -6.38 2.44
N LEU A 252 17.55 -6.80 3.55
CA LEU A 252 16.49 -7.80 3.59
C LEU A 252 15.13 -7.14 3.82
N ASP A 253 14.10 -7.60 3.10
CA ASP A 253 12.72 -7.27 3.43
C ASP A 253 12.26 -8.13 4.62
N ALA A 254 11.92 -7.48 5.74
CA ALA A 254 11.60 -8.18 6.98
C ALA A 254 10.24 -8.88 6.91
N GLU A 255 9.29 -8.33 6.16
CA GLU A 255 7.97 -8.94 5.99
C GLU A 255 8.12 -10.21 5.16
N ASP A 256 8.80 -10.14 4.02
CA ASP A 256 9.04 -11.31 3.15
C ASP A 256 9.88 -12.38 3.87
N ALA A 257 10.87 -11.97 4.66
CA ALA A 257 11.68 -12.91 5.44
C ALA A 257 10.83 -13.69 6.46
N LEU A 258 9.88 -13.03 7.13
CA LEU A 258 8.95 -13.67 8.06
C LEU A 258 7.96 -14.55 7.32
N LEU A 259 7.38 -14.09 6.22
CA LEU A 259 6.46 -14.89 5.38
C LEU A 259 7.15 -16.16 4.89
N GLY A 260 8.39 -16.06 4.40
CA GLY A 260 9.19 -17.23 4.03
C GLY A 260 9.46 -18.17 5.21
N ALA A 261 9.60 -17.67 6.44
CA ALA A 261 9.74 -18.51 7.63
C ALA A 261 8.44 -19.24 8.00
N CYS A 262 7.30 -18.53 7.96
CA CYS A 262 5.96 -19.09 8.12
C CYS A 262 5.71 -20.21 7.10
N GLU A 263 6.13 -19.98 5.86
CA GLU A 263 6.00 -20.93 4.77
C GLU A 263 6.81 -22.20 5.02
N ARG A 264 8.09 -22.06 5.40
CA ARG A 264 8.95 -23.19 5.76
C ARG A 264 8.36 -23.98 6.93
N PHE A 265 7.81 -23.28 7.93
CA PHE A 265 7.12 -23.92 9.05
C PHE A 265 5.91 -24.73 8.58
N ARG A 266 5.05 -24.15 7.73
CA ARG A 266 3.86 -24.81 7.18
C ARG A 266 4.22 -26.09 6.44
N ARG A 267 5.18 -26.04 5.50
CA ARG A 267 5.61 -27.23 4.76
C ARG A 267 6.16 -28.31 5.68
N ARG A 268 6.99 -27.94 6.65
CA ARG A 268 7.57 -28.87 7.60
C ARG A 268 6.51 -29.51 8.50
N PHE A 269 5.51 -28.76 8.92
CA PHE A 269 4.41 -29.29 9.71
C PHE A 269 3.54 -30.26 8.91
N GLN A 270 3.22 -29.93 7.65
CA GLN A 270 2.51 -30.83 6.74
C GLN A 270 3.27 -32.15 6.51
N ARG A 271 4.61 -32.07 6.37
CA ARG A 271 5.44 -33.28 6.26
C ARG A 271 5.43 -34.10 7.55
N LEU A 272 5.48 -33.44 8.72
CA LEU A 272 5.32 -34.11 10.01
C LEU A 272 3.98 -34.84 10.09
N GLU A 273 2.87 -34.21 9.69
CA GLU A 273 1.55 -34.85 9.66
C GLU A 273 1.51 -36.06 8.71
N GLN A 274 2.21 -35.99 7.58
CA GLN A 274 2.35 -37.12 6.68
C GLN A 274 3.10 -38.28 7.35
N LEU A 275 4.24 -38.03 8.00
CA LEU A 275 5.00 -39.05 8.74
C LEU A 275 4.16 -39.69 9.86
N VAL A 276 3.38 -38.90 10.58
CA VAL A 276 2.44 -39.41 11.60
C VAL A 276 1.42 -40.36 10.98
N ARG A 277 0.84 -40.02 9.82
CA ARG A 277 -0.12 -40.87 9.11
C ARG A 277 0.53 -42.15 8.58
N GLU A 278 1.68 -42.04 7.92
CA GLU A 278 2.44 -43.18 7.37
C GLU A 278 2.79 -44.20 8.47
N ARG A 279 3.13 -43.71 9.67
CA ARG A 279 3.49 -44.54 10.83
C ARG A 279 2.29 -44.95 11.69
N ARG A 280 1.07 -44.58 11.29
CA ARG A 280 -0.17 -44.83 12.06
C ARG A 280 -0.08 -44.36 13.51
N LEU A 281 0.61 -43.23 13.73
CA LEU A 281 0.75 -42.60 15.04
C LEU A 281 -0.38 -41.60 15.29
N SER A 282 -0.57 -41.21 16.54
CA SER A 282 -1.43 -40.09 16.93
C SER A 282 -0.57 -38.95 17.44
N LEU A 283 -0.54 -37.82 16.73
CA LEU A 283 0.28 -36.67 17.10
C LEU A 283 -0.04 -36.16 18.51
N SER A 284 -1.31 -36.20 18.93
CA SER A 284 -1.73 -35.76 20.27
C SER A 284 -1.22 -36.68 21.38
N ALA A 285 -1.05 -37.97 21.09
CA ALA A 285 -0.54 -38.97 22.05
C ALA A 285 0.99 -38.98 22.17
N LEU A 286 1.71 -38.33 21.25
CA LEU A 286 3.17 -38.26 21.28
C LEU A 286 3.67 -37.30 22.38
N THR A 287 4.73 -37.72 23.05
CA THR A 287 5.49 -36.88 23.99
C THR A 287 6.16 -35.71 23.24
N PRO A 288 6.50 -34.62 23.94
CA PRO A 288 7.25 -33.51 23.34
C PRO A 288 8.56 -33.94 22.66
N ALA A 289 9.27 -34.91 23.23
CA ALA A 289 10.51 -35.44 22.66
C ALA A 289 10.29 -36.20 21.35
N GLU A 290 9.20 -36.98 21.25
CA GLU A 290 8.83 -37.67 20.02
C GLU A 290 8.37 -36.69 18.93
N LYS A 291 7.59 -35.67 19.30
CA LYS A 291 7.20 -34.58 18.40
C LYS A 291 8.42 -33.86 17.83
N LEU A 292 9.39 -33.53 18.69
CA LEU A 292 10.65 -32.90 18.27
C LEU A 292 11.48 -33.81 17.36
N ARG A 293 11.47 -35.13 17.58
CA ARG A 293 12.16 -36.10 16.72
C ARG A 293 11.53 -36.14 15.32
N LEU A 294 10.20 -36.25 15.24
CA LEU A 294 9.48 -36.19 13.97
C LEU A 294 9.67 -34.84 13.27
N TRP A 295 9.71 -33.74 14.03
CA TRP A 295 9.99 -32.41 13.48
C TRP A 295 11.37 -32.34 12.85
N ARG A 296 12.42 -32.85 13.50
CA ARG A 296 13.78 -32.93 12.94
C ARG A 296 13.79 -33.77 11.66
N GLU A 297 13.18 -34.94 11.70
CA GLU A 297 13.06 -35.82 10.53
C GLU A 297 12.35 -35.14 9.36
N ALA A 298 11.28 -34.38 9.62
CA ALA A 298 10.56 -33.63 8.61
C ALA A 298 11.37 -32.51 7.94
N ALA A 299 12.51 -32.10 8.52
CA ALA A 299 13.43 -31.14 7.88
C ALA A 299 14.53 -31.77 7.02
N GLU A 300 14.79 -33.07 7.17
CA GLU A 300 15.87 -33.77 6.45
C GLU A 300 15.43 -34.29 5.07
N ALA A 301 14.13 -34.26 4.77
CA ALA A 301 13.61 -34.59 3.45
C ALA A 301 13.84 -33.41 2.48
N PRO A 302 14.44 -33.62 1.30
CA PRO A 302 14.52 -32.58 0.28
C PRO A 302 13.10 -32.18 -0.17
N PRO A 303 12.93 -30.94 -0.67
CA PRO A 303 11.64 -30.46 -1.19
C PRO A 303 11.09 -31.34 -2.30
#